data_AF-A0A359M4Q3-F1
#
_entry.id   AF-A0A359M4Q3-F1
#
_cell.length_a   1.000
_cell.length_b   1.000
_cell.length_c   1.000
_cell.angle_alpha   90.00
_cell.angle_beta   90.00
_cell.angle_gamma   90.00
#
_symmetry.space_group_name_H-M   'P 1'
#
loop_
_entity.id
_entity.type
_entity.pdbx_description
1 polymer ?
#
loop_
_entity_poly.entity_id
_entity_poly.type
_entity_poly.pdbx_seq_one_letter_code
_entity_poly.pdbx_strand_id
1 'polypeptide(L)' 'LPPGTGDVQLTLIQTAPLTGAIVVTTPSDVSLEDARKAVNMFKQVRVELIGVVENMS' A
#
# COMPACT_ATOMS: atom_id res chain seq x y z
N LEU A 1 -3.55 3.78 -5.82
CA LEU A 1 -3.91 4.67 -4.69
C LEU A 1 -3.51 6.08 -5.09
N PRO A 2 -4.39 7.10 -4.96
CA PRO A 2 -4.02 8.46 -5.34
C PRO A 2 -2.83 8.93 -4.49
N PRO A 3 -1.84 9.63 -5.08
CA PRO A 3 -0.69 10.15 -4.34
C PRO A 3 -1.17 11.27 -3.41
N GLY A 4 -1.00 11.09 -2.11
CA GLY A 4 -1.53 11.97 -1.08
C GLY A 4 -1.52 11.28 0.28
N THR A 5 -1.39 12.08 1.35
CA THR A 5 -1.10 11.68 2.74
C THR A 5 -1.80 10.42 3.23
N GLY A 6 -1.14 9.67 4.12
CA GLY A 6 -1.60 8.38 4.66
C GLY A 6 -3.00 8.39 5.30
N ASP A 7 -3.58 9.57 5.58
CA ASP A 7 -4.89 9.72 6.21
C ASP A 7 -6.04 9.20 5.34
N VAL A 8 -5.99 9.38 4.01
CA VAL A 8 -7.00 8.83 3.10
C VAL A 8 -6.95 7.30 3.11
N GLN A 9 -5.74 6.74 3.24
CA GLN A 9 -5.49 5.30 3.26
C GLN A 9 -6.02 4.69 4.57
N LEU A 10 -5.75 5.33 5.70
CA LEU A 10 -6.28 4.94 7.01
C LEU A 10 -7.80 5.01 7.06
N THR A 11 -8.38 6.10 6.51
CA THR A 11 -9.84 6.25 6.45
C THR A 11 -10.47 5.13 5.63
N LEU A 12 -9.90 4.77 4.47
CA LEU A 12 -10.43 3.70 3.64
C LEU A 12 -10.39 2.33 4.35
N ILE A 13 -9.30 2.05 5.06
CA ILE A 13 -9.12 0.83 5.85
C ILE A 13 -10.14 0.75 6.99
N GLN A 14 -10.47 1.89 7.61
CA GLN A 14 -11.45 1.94 8.70
C GLN A 14 -12.90 1.89 8.22
N THR A 15 -13.17 2.30 6.97
CA THR A 15 -14.54 2.45 6.44
C THR A 15 -14.97 1.31 5.52
N ALA A 16 -14.03 0.55 4.95
CA ALA A 16 -14.33 -0.57 4.06
C ALA A 16 -13.86 -1.92 4.64
N PRO A 17 -14.66 -3.00 4.51
CA PRO A 17 -14.21 -4.34 4.85
C PRO A 17 -13.22 -4.85 3.79
N LEU A 18 -11.92 -4.73 4.07
CA LEU A 18 -10.86 -5.18 3.18
C LEU A 18 -10.53 -6.66 3.41
N THR A 19 -10.56 -7.46 2.35
CA THR A 19 -10.06 -8.84 2.37
C THR A 19 -8.53 -8.89 2.32
N GLY A 20 -7.91 -7.93 1.65
CA GLY A 20 -6.46 -7.82 1.54
C GLY A 20 -6.05 -6.67 0.62
N ALA A 21 -4.74 -6.50 0.48
CA ALA A 21 -4.12 -5.41 -0.29
C ALA A 21 -3.05 -5.92 -1.24
N ILE A 22 -2.95 -5.28 -2.40
CA ILE A 22 -1.84 -5.42 -3.35
C ILE A 22 -1.12 -4.08 -3.42
N VAL A 23 0.20 -4.10 -3.25
CA VAL A 23 1.04 -2.90 -3.41
C VAL A 23 1.59 -2.88 -4.82
N VAL A 24 1.37 -1.80 -5.56
CA VAL A 24 1.91 -1.60 -6.91
C VAL A 24 3.00 -0.54 -6.84
N THR A 25 4.17 -0.82 -7.43
CA THR A 25 5.33 0.07 -7.43
C THR A 25 6.03 0.09 -8.79
N THR A 26 7.07 0.91 -8.96
CA THR A 26 7.96 0.94 -10.12
C THR A 26 9.38 0.53 -9.68
N PRO A 27 10.28 0.10 -10.59
CA PRO A 27 11.65 -0.32 -10.24
C PRO A 27 12.57 0.81 -9.74
N SER A 28 12.07 2.04 -9.61
CA SER A 28 12.86 3.15 -9.07
C SER A 28 13.04 3.04 -7.56
N ASP A 29 14.24 3.36 -7.04
CA ASP A 29 14.56 3.26 -5.61
C ASP A 29 13.56 4.01 -4.73
N VAL A 30 13.15 5.22 -5.14
CA VAL A 30 12.16 6.04 -4.42
C VAL A 30 10.81 5.32 -4.31
N SER A 31 10.36 4.69 -5.39
CA SER A 31 9.09 3.95 -5.37
C SER A 31 9.18 2.67 -4.54
N LEU A 32 10.35 2.01 -4.52
CA LEU A 32 10.60 0.86 -3.65
C LEU A 32 10.59 1.24 -2.16
N GLU A 33 11.12 2.41 -1.80
CA GLU A 33 11.05 2.91 -0.42
C GLU A 33 9.60 3.17 0.02
N ASP A 34 8.79 3.77 -0.84
CA ASP A 34 7.38 4.02 -0.54
C ASP A 34 6.56 2.72 -0.49
N ALA A 35 6.86 1.75 -1.35
CA ALA A 35 6.25 0.41 -1.29
C ALA A 35 6.54 -0.28 0.05
N ARG A 36 7.77 -0.16 0.57
CA ARG A 36 8.13 -0.70 1.90
C ARG A 36 7.34 -0.05 3.03
N LYS A 37 7.15 1.28 2.98
CA LYS A 37 6.30 2.00 3.96
C LYS A 37 4.85 1.52 3.90
N ALA A 38 4.30 1.36 2.70
CA ALA A 38 2.94 0.86 2.50
C ALA A 38 2.75 -0.56 3.05
N VAL A 39 3.70 -1.47 2.79
CA VAL A 39 3.67 -2.83 3.36
C VAL A 39 3.66 -2.80 4.88
N ASN A 40 4.47 -1.93 5.50
CA ASN A 40 4.49 -1.80 6.96
C ASN A 40 3.19 -1.24 7.53
N MET A 41 2.60 -0.25 6.85
CA MET A 41 1.30 0.31 7.23
C MET A 41 0.20 -0.76 7.20
N PHE A 42 0.08 -1.55 6.12
CA PHE A 42 -0.92 -2.62 6.04
C PHE A 42 -0.76 -3.69 7.13
N LYS A 43 0.49 -4.01 7.51
CA LYS A 43 0.76 -4.87 8.66
C LYS A 43 0.25 -4.27 9.98
N GLN A 44 0.47 -2.97 10.21
CA GLN A 44 0.02 -2.29 11.43
C GLN A 44 -1.51 -2.28 11.57
N VAL A 45 -2.23 -2.10 10.46
CA VAL A 45 -3.69 -2.10 10.45
C VAL A 45 -4.32 -3.49 10.26
N ARG A 46 -3.50 -4.55 10.30
CA ARG A 46 -3.92 -5.96 10.19
C ARG A 46 -4.68 -6.29 8.89
N VAL A 47 -4.32 -5.64 7.79
CA VAL A 47 -4.81 -5.98 6.46
C VAL A 47 -3.84 -6.98 5.83
N GLU A 48 -4.37 -8.10 5.31
CA GLU A 48 -3.55 -9.11 4.64
C GLU A 48 -2.91 -8.55 3.37
N LEU A 49 -1.60 -8.71 3.23
CA LEU A 49 -0.90 -8.31 2.02
C LEU A 49 -0.86 -9.52 1.06
N ILE A 50 -1.63 -9.44 -0.03
CA ILE A 50 -1.74 -10.51 -1.03
C ILE A 50 -0.46 -10.57 -1.88
N GLY A 51 0.16 -9.42 -2.14
CA GLY A 51 1.42 -9.37 -2.88
C GLY A 51 1.88 -7.96 -3.24
N VAL A 52 3.03 -7.92 -3.91
CA VAL A 52 3.61 -6.71 -4.48
C VAL A 52 3.76 -6.91 -5.99
N VAL A 53 3.34 -5.92 -6.77
CA VAL A 53 3.47 -5.91 -8.23
C VAL A 53 4.42 -4.78 -8.61
N GLU A 54 5.49 -5.13 -9.31
CA GLU A 54 6.38 -4.15 -9.92
C GLU A 54 5.89 -3.87 -11.34
N ASN A 55 5.49 -2.63 -11.60
CA ASN A 55 5.06 -2.15 -12.89
C ASN A 55 6.21 -1.37 -13.55
N MET A 56 6.77 -1.93 -14.62
CA MET A 56 7.95 -1.40 -15.32
C MET A 56 7.58 -0.48 -16.51
N SER A 57 6.46 0.23 -16.45
CA SER A 57 6.00 1.12 -17.53
C SER A 57 6.86 2.37 -17.69
#